data_AF-A0A7S2CXG7-F1
#
_entry.id   AF-A0A7S2CXG7-F1
#
_cell.length_a   1.000
_cell.length_b   1.000
_cell.length_c   1.000
_cell.angle_alpha   90.00
_cell.angle_beta   90.00
_cell.angle_gamma   90.00
#
_symmetry.space_group_name_H-M   'P 1'
#
loop_
_entity.id
_entity.type
_entity.pdbx_description
1 polymer ?
#
loop_
_entity_poly.entity_id
_entity_poly.type
_entity_poly.pdbx_seq_one_letter_code
_entity_poly.pdbx_strand_id
1 'polypeptide(L)'
;AFYYRFSANPLFRRCQFRQKRFLDHAIRVQKAPEPSNIIWENQDLGYVSRMLRKATTTVVFLFLIFISMALIWVTLASSSAQSGTSQSYLGDDTCDPVYRAA
;
A
#
# COMPACT_ATOMS: atom_id res chain seq x y z
N ALA A 1 -26.83 -13.65 -22.35
CA ALA A 1 -26.67 -13.10 -20.98
C ALA A 1 -27.05 -11.62 -20.98
N PHE A 2 -28.09 -11.22 -20.24
CA PHE A 2 -28.56 -9.84 -20.20
C PHE A 2 -27.74 -9.02 -19.20
N TYR A 3 -26.70 -8.33 -19.68
CA TYR A 3 -25.96 -7.36 -18.87
C TYR A 3 -26.82 -6.11 -18.63
N TYR A 4 -27.06 -5.75 -17.36
CA TYR A 4 -27.75 -4.50 -17.04
C TYR A 4 -26.79 -3.32 -17.27
N ARG A 5 -26.93 -2.65 -18.43
CA ARG A 5 -26.03 -1.58 -18.93
C ARG A 5 -25.81 -0.43 -17.94
N PHE A 6 -26.78 -0.17 -17.07
CA PHE A 6 -26.74 0.92 -16.08
C PHE A 6 -26.29 0.46 -14.68
N SER A 7 -25.84 -0.79 -14.49
CA SER A 7 -25.31 -1.24 -13.18
C SER A 7 -24.03 -0.52 -12.80
N ALA A 8 -23.22 -0.11 -13.78
CA ALA A 8 -21.91 0.49 -13.56
C ALA A 8 -21.97 1.94 -13.06
N ASN A 9 -22.98 2.71 -13.49
CA ASN A 9 -23.05 4.14 -13.19
C ASN A 9 -23.78 4.40 -11.86
N PRO A 10 -23.10 4.96 -10.83
CA PRO A 10 -23.69 5.15 -9.51
C PRO A 10 -24.90 6.08 -9.52
N LEU A 11 -24.93 7.06 -10.43
CA LEU A 11 -26.04 8.02 -10.58
C LEU A 11 -27.34 7.37 -11.06
N PHE A 12 -27.25 6.43 -12.00
CA PHE A 12 -28.43 5.76 -12.57
C PHE A 12 -28.89 4.53 -11.77
N ARG A 13 -28.24 4.21 -10.64
CA ARG A 13 -28.60 3.07 -9.77
C ARG A 13 -29.92 3.28 -9.03
N ARG A 14 -30.24 4.51 -8.62
CA ARG A 14 -31.51 4.82 -7.96
C ARG A 14 -32.71 4.76 -8.92
N CYS A 15 -32.46 4.91 -10.22
CA CYS A 15 -33.48 4.83 -11.27
C CYS A 15 -33.70 3.40 -11.81
N GLN A 16 -33.14 2.38 -11.17
CA GLN A 16 -33.37 0.99 -11.57
C GLN A 16 -34.85 0.63 -11.39
N PHE A 17 -35.48 0.09 -12.44
CA PHE A 17 -36.87 -0.36 -12.41
C PHE A 17 -37.10 -1.37 -11.29
N ARG A 18 -38.28 -1.30 -10.64
CA ARG A 18 -38.64 -2.15 -9.48
C ARG A 18 -38.50 -3.65 -9.78
N GLN A 19 -38.82 -4.08 -11.01
CA GLN A 19 -38.66 -5.47 -11.48
C GLN A 19 -37.20 -5.97 -11.47
N LYS A 20 -36.22 -5.08 -11.43
CA LYS A 20 -34.79 -5.42 -11.42
C LYS A 20 -34.15 -5.24 -10.04
N ARG A 21 -34.90 -4.84 -9.02
CA ARG A 21 -34.41 -4.64 -7.65
C ARG A 21 -34.56 -5.94 -6.87
N PHE A 22 -33.64 -6.21 -5.94
CA PHE A 22 -33.76 -7.33 -5.01
C PHE A 22 -34.26 -6.79 -3.68
N LEU A 23 -35.45 -7.24 -3.22
CA LEU A 23 -36.06 -6.74 -1.97
C LEU A 23 -36.14 -5.20 -1.93
N ASP A 24 -36.52 -4.59 -3.06
CA ASP A 24 -36.55 -3.13 -3.30
C ASP A 24 -35.20 -2.38 -3.20
N HIS A 25 -34.10 -3.12 -3.04
CA HIS A 25 -32.75 -2.58 -3.05
C HIS A 25 -32.12 -2.65 -4.44
N ALA A 26 -31.42 -1.58 -4.83
CA ALA A 26 -30.66 -1.54 -6.08
C ALA A 26 -29.46 -2.50 -5.99
N ILE A 27 -29.39 -3.44 -6.93
CA ILE A 27 -28.36 -4.48 -6.95
C ILE A 27 -27.11 -3.96 -7.66
N ARG A 28 -25.93 -4.26 -7.11
CA ARG A 28 -24.65 -4.02 -7.78
C ARG A 28 -24.27 -5.26 -8.56
N VAL A 29 -24.26 -5.17 -9.89
CA VAL A 29 -23.87 -6.27 -10.77
C VAL A 29 -22.49 -5.99 -11.35
N GLN A 30 -21.56 -6.91 -11.13
CA GLN A 30 -20.23 -6.95 -11.74
C GLN A 30 -20.08 -8.28 -12.47
N LYS A 31 -19.29 -8.32 -13.55
CA LYS A 31 -18.93 -9.58 -14.20
C LYS A 31 -18.18 -10.45 -13.18
N ALA A 32 -18.66 -11.66 -12.95
CA ALA A 32 -17.97 -12.61 -12.09
C ALA A 32 -16.59 -12.94 -12.70
N PRO A 33 -15.52 -12.97 -11.89
CA PRO A 33 -14.23 -13.46 -12.33
C PRO A 33 -14.26 -14.99 -12.48
N GLU A 34 -13.18 -15.57 -13.02
CA GLU A 34 -12.99 -17.03 -13.03
C GLU A 34 -13.16 -17.60 -11.61
N PRO A 35 -13.75 -18.80 -11.46
CA PRO A 35 -14.11 -19.34 -10.15
C PRO A 35 -12.90 -19.53 -9.22
N SER A 36 -11.72 -19.78 -9.79
CA SER A 36 -10.45 -19.89 -9.06
C SER A 36 -9.95 -18.55 -8.50
N ASN A 37 -10.42 -17.42 -9.02
CA ASN A 37 -10.02 -16.07 -8.61
C ASN A 37 -11.03 -15.42 -7.65
N ILE A 38 -12.10 -16.13 -7.28
CA ILE A 38 -13.08 -15.65 -6.31
C ILE A 38 -12.56 -15.88 -4.90
N ILE A 39 -12.30 -14.80 -4.17
CA ILE A 39 -12.02 -14.86 -2.73
C ILE A 39 -13.36 -14.90 -1.99
N TRP A 40 -13.82 -16.10 -1.67
CA TRP A 40 -15.13 -16.36 -1.04
C TRP A 40 -15.30 -15.66 0.30
N GLU A 41 -14.24 -15.64 1.13
CA GLU A 41 -14.24 -15.00 2.45
C GLU A 41 -14.55 -13.48 2.39
N ASN A 42 -14.21 -12.84 1.27
CA ASN A 42 -14.43 -11.42 1.08
C ASN A 42 -15.78 -11.08 0.44
N GLN A 43 -16.59 -12.07 0.04
CA GLN A 43 -17.89 -11.82 -0.59
C GLN A 43 -18.92 -11.29 0.41
N ASP A 44 -18.91 -11.81 1.65
CA ASP A 44 -19.89 -11.46 2.68
C ASP A 44 -19.64 -10.08 3.34
N LEU A 45 -18.52 -9.44 3.02
CA LEU A 45 -18.17 -8.14 3.60
C LEU A 45 -19.04 -7.00 3.04
N GLY A 46 -19.80 -6.37 3.93
CA GLY A 46 -20.56 -5.16 3.63
C GLY A 46 -19.68 -3.95 3.27
N TYR A 47 -20.27 -2.97 2.57
CA TYR A 47 -19.54 -1.79 2.07
C TYR A 47 -18.86 -0.98 3.18
N VAL A 48 -19.53 -0.80 4.33
CA VAL A 48 -18.99 -0.05 5.47
C VAL A 48 -17.76 -0.74 6.05
N SER A 49 -17.82 -2.07 6.24
CA SER A 49 -16.67 -2.87 6.72
C SER A 49 -15.49 -2.78 5.76
N ARG A 50 -15.72 -2.82 4.44
CA ARG A 50 -14.68 -2.62 3.43
C ARG A 50 -14.04 -1.23 3.52
N MET A 51 -14.85 -0.18 3.75
CA MET A 51 -14.35 1.18 3.88
C MET A 51 -13.49 1.33 5.14
N LEU A 52 -13.94 0.78 6.27
CA LEU A 52 -13.19 0.79 7.52
C LEU A 52 -11.84 0.08 7.37
N ARG A 53 -11.83 -1.12 6.78
CA ARG A 53 -10.59 -1.87 6.51
C ARG A 53 -9.63 -1.10 5.60
N LYS A 54 -10.14 -0.47 4.54
CA LYS A 54 -9.32 0.38 3.67
C LYS A 54 -8.71 1.55 4.44
N ALA A 55 -9.51 2.22 5.27
CA ALA A 55 -9.04 3.33 6.10
C ALA A 55 -7.95 2.87 7.08
N THR A 56 -8.16 1.77 7.80
CA THR A 56 -7.17 1.25 8.75
C THR A 56 -5.88 0.84 8.06
N THR A 57 -5.94 0.10 6.95
CA THR A 57 -4.73 -0.27 6.19
C THR A 57 -4.01 0.96 5.65
N THR A 58 -4.74 1.98 5.19
CA THR A 58 -4.14 3.24 4.71
C THR A 58 -3.42 3.98 5.84
N VAL A 59 -4.03 4.07 7.02
CA VAL A 59 -3.41 4.69 8.20
C VAL A 59 -2.14 3.96 8.61
N VAL A 60 -2.19 2.62 8.71
CA VAL A 60 -0.99 1.81 9.02
C VAL A 60 0.10 2.01 7.98
N PHE A 61 -0.27 2.07 6.70
CA PHE A 61 0.69 2.31 5.62
C PHE A 61 1.35 3.69 5.71
N LEU A 62 0.58 4.74 6.04
CA LEU A 62 1.14 6.07 6.29
C LEU A 62 2.12 6.06 7.46
N PHE A 63 1.79 5.37 8.56
CA PHE A 63 2.73 5.21 9.68
C PHE A 63 4.04 4.54 9.26
N LEU A 64 3.96 3.47 8.47
CA LEU A 64 5.16 2.80 7.94
C LEU A 64 6.01 3.74 7.09
N ILE A 65 5.40 4.61 6.28
CA ILE A 65 6.09 5.63 5.49
C ILE A 65 6.76 6.67 6.40
N PHE A 66 6.08 7.15 7.45
CA PHE A 66 6.68 8.12 8.37
C PHE A 66 7.88 7.51 9.12
N ILE A 67 7.77 6.27 9.56
CA ILE A 67 8.86 5.56 10.24
C ILE A 67 10.03 5.37 9.28
N SER A 68 9.79 4.92 8.04
CA SER A 68 10.87 4.74 7.07
C SER A 68 11.56 6.07 6.75
N MET A 69 10.81 7.16 6.60
CA MET A 69 11.37 8.50 6.39
C MET A 69 12.21 8.97 7.59
N ALA A 70 11.74 8.74 8.82
CA ALA A 70 12.48 9.07 10.03
C ALA A 70 13.80 8.28 10.13
N LEU A 71 13.77 6.98 9.84
CA LEU A 71 14.97 6.13 9.82
C LEU A 71 15.96 6.58 8.75
N ILE A 72 15.49 6.93 7.55
CA ILE A 72 16.34 7.47 6.48
C ILE A 72 16.98 8.79 6.92
N TRP A 73 16.23 9.67 7.59
CA TRP A 73 16.77 10.94 8.06
C TRP A 73 17.86 10.74 9.14
N VAL A 74 17.63 9.83 10.09
CA VAL A 74 18.62 9.50 11.13
C VAL A 74 19.88 8.89 10.51
N THR A 75 19.73 7.96 9.57
CA THR A 75 20.89 7.33 8.92
C THR A 75 21.67 8.32 8.07
N LEU A 76 21.02 9.26 7.38
CA LEU A 76 21.69 10.31 6.62
C LEU A 76 22.40 11.33 7.53
N ALA A 77 21.81 11.69 8.67
CA ALA A 77 22.48 12.52 9.67
C ALA A 77 23.72 11.81 10.22
N SER A 78 23.62 10.51 10.49
CA SER A 78 24.72 9.68 11.00
C SER A 78 25.82 9.44 9.97
N SER A 79 25.49 9.33 8.68
CA SER A 79 26.49 9.16 7.62
C SER A 79 27.31 10.44 7.40
N SER A 80 26.70 11.62 7.56
CA SER A 80 27.45 12.88 7.56
C SER A 80 28.44 12.99 8.74
N ALA A 81 28.14 12.37 9.88
CA ALA A 81 29.05 12.24 11.02
C ALA A 81 30.16 11.19 10.80
N GLN A 82 29.94 10.22 9.90
CA GLN A 82 30.95 9.23 9.51
C GLN A 82 31.91 9.73 8.42
N SER A 83 31.70 10.92 7.84
CA SER A 83 32.69 11.58 6.96
C SER A 83 34.05 11.79 7.63
N GLY A 84 34.11 11.68 8.97
CA GLY A 84 35.33 11.75 9.78
C GLY A 84 35.63 10.49 10.58
N THR A 85 34.99 9.33 10.31
CA THR A 85 35.38 8.07 10.94
C THR A 85 36.37 7.33 10.06
N SER A 86 37.61 7.78 10.20
CA SER A 86 38.80 6.95 10.42
C SER A 86 38.95 5.73 9.52
N GLN A 87 39.92 5.83 8.60
CA GLN A 87 40.72 4.65 8.22
C GLN A 87 41.20 4.00 9.53
N SER A 88 40.48 3.00 10.01
CA SER A 88 40.86 2.26 11.20
C SER A 88 41.97 1.30 10.78
N TYR A 89 43.19 1.82 10.70
CA TYR A 89 44.38 1.01 10.56
C TYR A 89 44.55 0.22 11.85
N LEU A 90 44.67 -1.10 11.73
CA LEU A 90 44.78 -2.02 12.88
C LEU A 90 46.13 -1.89 13.63
N GLY A 91 46.95 -0.89 13.29
CA GLY A 91 48.25 -0.65 13.90
C GLY A 91 49.30 -1.67 13.45
N ASP A 92 49.38 -1.94 12.15
CA ASP A 92 50.53 -2.66 11.57
C ASP A 92 51.16 -1.85 10.45
N ASP A 93 52.43 -1.49 10.64
CA ASP A 93 53.20 -0.55 9.80
C ASP A 93 53.39 -1.03 8.34
N THR A 94 53.01 -2.28 8.03
CA THR A 94 53.19 -2.87 6.70
C THR A 94 52.04 -2.62 5.72
N CYS A 95 50.86 -2.25 6.23
CA CYS A 95 49.62 -2.18 5.45
C CYS A 95 49.11 -0.75 5.22
N ASP A 96 49.74 0.25 5.85
CA ASP A 96 49.32 1.64 5.73
C ASP A 96 49.97 2.30 4.50
N PRO A 97 49.24 3.13 3.73
CA PRO A 97 49.83 3.81 2.58
C PRO A 97 50.90 4.80 3.08
N VAL A 98 52.16 4.54 2.73
CA VAL A 98 53.29 5.45 3.01
C VAL A 98 53.00 6.79 2.34
N TYR A 99 52.58 7.79 3.13
CA TYR A 99 52.49 9.15 2.63
C TYR A 99 53.91 9.64 2.35
N ARG A 100 54.31 9.69 1.09
CA ARG A 100 55.52 10.42 0.68
C ARG A 100 55.18 11.91 0.72
N ALA A 101 55.47 12.57 1.83
CA ALA A 101 55.65 14.01 1.85
C ALA A 101 56.97 14.34 1.12
N ALA A 102 56.92 15.43 0.34
CA ALA A 102 57.97 15.93 -0.55
C ALA A 102 59.35 16.09 0.09
#